data_AF-A0A5C8CDK6-F1
#
_entry.id   AF-A0A5C8CDK6-F1
#
_cell.length_a   1.000
_cell.length_b   1.000
_cell.length_c   1.000
_cell.angle_alpha   90.00
_cell.angle_beta   90.00
_cell.angle_gamma   90.00
#
_symmetry.space_group_name_H-M   'P 1'
#
loop_
_entity.id
_entity.type
_entity.pdbx_description
1 polymer ?
#
loop_
_entity_poly.entity_id
_entity_poly.type
_entity_poly.pdbx_seq_one_letter_code
_entity_poly.pdbx_strand_id
1 'polypeptide(L)' 'VPENMVFMPFCYAEAAANLLTNPALDPFGKIPEFKFCAVRVERAELRTAAE' A
#
# COMPACT_ATOMS: atom_id res chain seq x y z
N VAL A 1 -13.72 6.85 3.78
CA VAL A 1 -13.15 5.51 4.03
C VAL A 1 -13.74 5.03 5.35
N PRO A 2 -14.28 3.81 5.45
CA PRO A 2 -14.80 3.27 6.70
C PRO A 2 -13.77 3.31 7.83
N GLU A 3 -14.25 3.27 9.08
CA GLU A 3 -13.37 3.15 10.24
C GLU A 3 -12.47 1.89 10.12
N ASN A 4 -11.21 2.01 10.52
CA ASN A 4 -10.16 0.97 10.38
C ASN A 4 -9.78 0.58 8.94
N MET A 5 -10.13 1.41 7.94
CA MET A 5 -9.68 1.23 6.56
C MET A 5 -8.82 2.41 6.10
N VAL A 6 -7.83 2.13 5.26
CA VAL A 6 -6.97 3.13 4.60
C VAL A 6 -7.12 2.96 3.09
N PHE A 7 -7.12 4.08 2.36
CA PHE A 7 -7.08 4.09 0.91
C PHE A 7 -5.80 4.79 0.45
N MET A 8 -5.06 4.16 -0.47
CA MET A 8 -3.84 4.71 -1.05
C MET A 8 -3.81 4.50 -2.58
N PRO A 9 -3.55 5.54 -3.39
CA PRO A 9 -3.37 5.39 -4.83
C PRO A 9 -2.04 4.71 -5.16
N PHE A 10 -1.98 4.00 -6.30
CA PHE A 10 -0.80 3.23 -6.73
C PHE A 10 -0.13 3.78 -7.99
N CYS A 11 -0.56 4.96 -8.46
CA CYS A 11 -0.06 5.58 -9.70
C CYS A 11 1.19 6.46 -9.51
N TYR A 12 1.66 6.65 -8.27
CA TYR A 12 2.84 7.45 -7.94
C TYR A 12 4.07 6.56 -7.76
N ALA A 13 5.14 6.82 -8.49
CA ALA A 13 6.37 6.04 -8.41
C ALA A 13 7.15 6.35 -7.12
N GLU A 14 7.14 7.61 -6.70
CA GLU A 14 7.75 8.14 -5.49
C GLU A 14 7.08 7.63 -4.19
N ALA A 15 5.83 7.18 -4.29
CA ALA A 15 5.02 6.67 -3.19
C ALA A 15 4.35 5.34 -3.59
N ALA A 16 5.15 4.39 -4.04
CA ALA A 16 4.69 3.14 -4.63
C ALA A 16 3.94 2.24 -3.63
N ALA A 17 2.60 2.29 -3.67
CA ALA A 17 1.74 1.45 -2.83
C ALA A 17 1.97 -0.05 -2.97
N ASN A 18 2.36 -0.49 -4.17
CA ASN A 18 2.57 -1.90 -4.49
C ASN A 18 3.73 -2.53 -3.68
N LEU A 19 4.62 -1.72 -3.08
CA LEU A 19 5.65 -2.23 -2.17
C LEU A 19 5.07 -2.78 -0.86
N LEU A 20 3.87 -2.32 -0.48
CA LEU A 20 3.19 -2.77 0.73
C LEU A 20 2.26 -3.96 0.45
N THR A 21 1.79 -4.15 -0.79
CA THR A 21 0.79 -5.17 -1.13
C THR A 21 1.35 -6.59 -1.03
N ASN A 22 0.47 -7.56 -0.76
CA ASN A 22 0.84 -8.97 -0.64
C ASN A 22 1.26 -9.54 -2.02
N PRO A 23 2.44 -10.21 -2.15
CA PRO A 23 2.85 -10.84 -3.40
C PRO A 23 2.09 -12.15 -3.72
N ALA A 24 1.14 -12.56 -2.88
CA ALA A 24 0.30 -13.71 -3.14
C ALA A 24 -0.56 -13.52 -4.40
N LEU A 25 -0.66 -14.58 -5.20
CA LEU A 25 -1.52 -14.65 -6.37
C LEU A 25 -2.70 -15.57 -6.09
N ASP A 26 -3.87 -15.20 -6.61
CA ASP A 26 -5.03 -16.09 -6.63
C ASP A 26 -4.67 -17.43 -7.33
N PRO A 27 -5.02 -18.58 -6.74
CA PRO A 27 -4.61 -19.89 -7.25
C PRO A 27 -5.12 -20.19 -8.66
N PHE A 28 -6.26 -19.61 -9.08
CA PHE A 28 -6.89 -19.86 -10.37
C PHE A 28 -6.64 -18.72 -11.36
N GLY A 29 -7.01 -17.50 -10.98
CA GLY A 29 -6.95 -16.31 -11.82
C GLY A 29 -5.57 -15.67 -11.93
N LYS A 30 -4.61 -16.05 -11.09
CA LYS A 30 -3.23 -15.51 -11.07
C LYS A 30 -3.18 -13.98 -10.94
N ILE A 31 -4.20 -13.40 -10.31
CA ILE A 31 -4.26 -11.97 -10.02
C ILE A 31 -3.67 -11.70 -8.63
N PRO A 32 -2.91 -10.61 -8.46
CA PRO A 32 -2.37 -10.21 -7.17
C PRO A 32 -3.43 -9.59 -6.25
N GLU A 33 -3.22 -9.73 -4.95
CA GLU A 33 -4.09 -9.17 -3.91
C GLU A 33 -3.83 -7.66 -3.69
N PHE A 34 -4.30 -6.81 -4.58
CA PHE A 34 -4.11 -5.36 -4.45
C PHE A 34 -5.15 -4.64 -3.56
N LYS A 35 -6.32 -5.23 -3.35
CA LYS A 35 -7.44 -4.54 -2.69
C LYS A 35 -7.36 -4.57 -1.16
N PHE A 36 -6.59 -5.51 -0.61
CA PHE A 36 -6.48 -5.70 0.84
C PHE A 36 -5.02 -5.94 1.20
N CYS A 37 -4.54 -5.17 2.16
CA CYS A 37 -3.24 -5.36 2.79
C CYS A 37 -3.34 -4.91 4.25
N ALA A 38 -2.79 -5.72 5.17
CA ALA A 38 -2.66 -5.32 6.56
C ALA A 38 -1.52 -4.29 6.68
N VAL A 39 -1.86 -3.09 7.14
CA VAL A 39 -0.91 -1.98 7.28
C VAL A 39 -0.96 -1.42 8.70
N ARG A 40 0.15 -0.82 9.14
CA ARG A 40 0.22 -0.04 10.36
C ARG A 40 0.44 1.42 10.00
N VAL A 41 -0.48 2.28 10.43
CA VAL A 41 -0.37 3.73 10.22
C VAL A 41 0.38 4.35 11.38
N GLU A 42 1.42 5.11 11.08
CA GLU A 42 2.22 5.85 12.05
C GLU A 42 2.26 7.33 11.64
N ARG A 43 2.46 8.22 12.61
CA ARG A 43 2.73 9.63 12.27
C ARG A 43 4.05 9.70 11.53
N ALA A 44 4.05 10.34 10.36
CA ALA A 44 5.30 10.61 9.66
C ALA A 44 6.16 11.54 10.52
N GLU A 45 7.41 11.15 10.75
CA GLU A 45 8.41 12.07 11.26
C GLU A 45 8.74 13.10 10.17
N LEU A 46 8.94 14.35 10.56
CA LEU A 46 9.44 15.39 9.67
C LEU A 46 10.86 15.01 9.23
N ARG A 47 10.98 14.32 8.10
CA ARG A 47 12.24 14.20 7.39
C ARG A 47 12.39 15.46 6.55
N THR A 48 13.39 16.29 6.87
CA THR A 48 13.92 17.27 5.92
C THR A 48 14.25 16.52 4.64
N ALA A 49 13.78 17.02 3.50
CA ALA A 49 13.88 16.36 2.20
C ALA A 49 15.28 15.78 1.98
N ALA A 50 15.35 14.49 1.65
CA ALA A 50 16.55 13.91 1.09
C ALA A 50 16.58 14.33 -0.39
N GLU A 51 17.60 15.09 -0.78
CA GLU A 51 17.94 15.35 -2.18
C GLU A 51 18.32 14.07 -2.91
#